data_AF-A0A351CX60-F1
#
_entry.id   AF-A0A351CX60-F1
#
_cell.length_a   1.000
_cell.length_b   1.000
_cell.length_c   1.000
_cell.angle_alpha   90.00
_cell.angle_beta   90.00
_cell.angle_gamma   90.00
#
_symmetry.space_group_name_H-M   'P 1'
#
loop_
_entity.id
_entity.type
_entity.pdbx_description
1 polymer ?
#
loop_
_entity_poly.entity_id
_entity_poly.type
_entity_poly.pdbx_seq_one_letter_code
_entity_poly.pdbx_strand_id
1 'polypeptide(L)'
;MFSGLSESLVETESLLQHDRIHTDPAAKGLPVKLESLGDELEFWLDHTMVVLEDELIFYIHPEEQLVYSALPEREWQELLSKSVLQKYTGQPSSEQLLHMTAYPLEHLLWWSSLARSKGYLDDGIQSEQKFELRAWPPFDLIRFDNSLIRMSTVLAREGHSVTSLVEQTRLRGKKVIAFMNACNQLGLLYRLPTV
;
A
#
# COMPACT_ATOMS: atom_id res chain seq x y z
N MET A 1 49.67 14.93 36.24
CA MET A 1 48.69 15.97 36.62
C MET A 1 47.84 16.27 35.40
N PHE A 2 46.66 15.66 35.30
CA PHE A 2 45.63 16.03 34.35
C PHE A 2 44.39 16.37 35.19
N SER A 3 44.17 17.65 35.40
CA SER A 3 42.88 18.21 35.83
C SER A 3 42.16 18.55 34.54
N GLY A 4 41.02 17.95 34.22
CA GLY A 4 39.77 18.16 34.93
C GLY A 4 38.94 19.13 34.10
N LEU A 5 38.24 18.60 33.08
CA LEU A 5 37.23 19.35 32.32
C LEU A 5 35.86 18.82 32.76
N SER A 6 35.21 19.54 33.66
CA SER A 6 33.79 19.43 33.92
C SER A 6 33.13 20.78 33.66
N GLU A 7 31.88 20.70 33.21
CA GLU A 7 30.85 21.74 33.22
C GLU A 7 30.93 22.81 32.12
N SER A 8 30.09 22.61 31.10
CA SER A 8 29.06 23.61 30.83
C SER A 8 27.79 22.92 30.34
N LEU A 9 26.86 22.76 31.28
CA LEU A 9 25.43 22.64 31.01
C LEU A 9 24.93 24.07 30.79
N VAL A 10 24.57 24.41 29.55
CA VAL A 10 23.79 25.61 29.25
C VAL A 10 22.74 25.22 28.21
N GLU A 11 21.52 25.09 28.71
CA GLU A 11 20.25 25.49 28.08
C GLU A 11 20.12 25.27 26.56
N THR A 12 19.53 24.15 26.17
CA THR A 12 18.85 23.98 24.88
C THR A 12 17.43 23.43 25.10
N GLU A 13 16.66 24.08 25.97
CA GLU A 13 15.21 23.94 26.02
C GLU A 13 14.56 25.21 25.46
N SER A 14 14.48 25.32 24.13
CA SER A 14 13.49 26.14 23.42
C SER A 14 13.84 26.14 21.93
N LEU A 15 13.26 25.19 21.19
CA LEU A 15 12.98 25.26 19.74
C LEU A 15 12.32 23.95 19.28
N LEU A 16 11.18 23.63 19.90
CA LEU A 16 10.16 22.75 19.32
C LEU A 16 8.94 23.62 19.02
N GLN A 17 9.14 24.65 18.21
CA GLN A 17 8.03 25.24 17.48
C GLN A 17 7.66 24.24 16.39
N HIS A 18 6.45 23.71 16.50
CA HIS A 18 5.86 22.81 15.53
C HIS A 18 5.82 23.55 14.18
N ASP A 19 6.68 23.17 13.25
CA ASP A 19 6.55 23.54 11.86
C ASP A 19 5.26 22.92 11.33
N ARG A 20 4.18 23.69 11.42
CA ARG A 20 2.95 23.40 10.71
C ARG A 20 3.27 23.39 9.23
N ILE A 21 2.84 22.33 8.57
CA ILE A 21 2.93 22.13 7.12
C ILE A 21 2.58 23.44 6.41
N HIS A 22 3.58 24.14 5.88
CA HIS A 22 3.39 25.22 4.93
C HIS A 22 3.19 24.58 3.54
N THR A 23 2.08 23.88 3.38
CA THR A 23 1.53 23.62 2.05
C THR A 23 1.23 24.97 1.43
N ASP A 24 1.65 25.18 0.18
CA ASP A 24 1.18 26.33 -0.60
C ASP A 24 -0.35 26.38 -0.47
N PRO A 25 -0.94 27.43 0.14
CA PRO A 25 -2.38 27.50 0.36
C PRO A 25 -3.19 27.47 -0.94
N ALA A 26 -2.55 27.58 -2.11
CA ALA A 26 -3.17 27.41 -3.42
C ALA A 26 -3.32 25.94 -3.86
N ALA A 27 -2.54 24.99 -3.32
CA ALA A 27 -2.64 23.57 -3.65
C ALA A 27 -3.79 22.93 -2.86
N LYS A 28 -5.03 23.15 -3.30
CA LYS A 28 -6.20 22.48 -2.73
C LYS A 28 -6.12 20.98 -3.00
N GLY A 29 -5.69 20.21 -2.02
CA GLY A 29 -5.81 18.75 -2.04
C GLY A 29 -7.27 18.34 -2.15
N LEU A 30 -7.53 17.27 -2.90
CA LEU A 30 -8.85 16.68 -2.94
C LEU A 30 -8.93 15.65 -1.81
N PRO A 31 -9.91 15.76 -0.89
CA PRO A 31 -10.15 14.69 0.06
C PRO A 31 -10.70 13.49 -0.69
N VAL A 32 -10.04 12.34 -0.54
CA VAL A 32 -10.37 11.13 -1.28
C VAL A 32 -10.54 9.97 -0.31
N LYS A 33 -11.77 9.46 -0.19
CA LYS A 33 -11.93 8.14 0.44
C LYS A 33 -11.34 7.12 -0.53
N LEU A 34 -10.43 6.28 -0.06
CA LEU A 34 -9.93 5.12 -0.84
C LEU A 34 -11.08 4.25 -1.36
N GLU A 35 -12.14 4.19 -0.57
CA GLU A 35 -13.37 3.51 -0.90
C GLU A 35 -14.19 4.12 -2.05
N SER A 36 -13.98 5.41 -2.37
CA SER A 36 -14.67 6.12 -3.45
C SER A 36 -13.81 6.26 -4.70
N LEU A 37 -12.53 5.86 -4.63
CA LEU A 37 -11.70 5.71 -5.82
C LEU A 37 -12.22 4.50 -6.58
N GLY A 38 -12.75 4.71 -7.79
CA GLY A 38 -13.06 3.62 -8.74
C GLY A 38 -11.79 2.91 -9.20
N ASP A 39 -11.81 2.23 -10.35
CA ASP A 39 -10.72 1.41 -10.93
C ASP A 39 -9.38 2.13 -11.23
N GLU A 40 -9.16 3.33 -10.68
CA GLU A 40 -7.99 4.14 -10.92
C GLU A 40 -6.78 3.61 -10.13
N LEU A 41 -6.21 2.52 -10.65
CA LEU A 41 -4.77 2.28 -10.71
C LEU A 41 -3.98 3.59 -10.86
N GLU A 42 -4.51 4.48 -11.71
CA GLU A 42 -4.05 5.84 -11.97
C GLU A 42 -3.80 6.68 -10.71
N PHE A 43 -4.52 6.41 -9.61
CA PHE A 43 -4.33 7.15 -8.37
C PHE A 43 -2.87 7.10 -7.87
N TRP A 44 -2.20 5.96 -8.07
CA TRP A 44 -0.83 5.71 -7.61
C TRP A 44 0.22 5.87 -8.73
N LEU A 45 -0.16 6.29 -9.94
CA LEU A 45 0.77 6.39 -11.08
C LEU A 45 1.47 7.74 -11.20
N ASP A 46 1.09 8.71 -10.38
CA ASP A 46 1.67 10.06 -10.38
C ASP A 46 2.50 10.33 -9.12
N HIS A 47 3.40 11.30 -9.22
CA HIS A 47 4.05 11.92 -8.06
C HIS A 47 3.00 12.52 -7.12
N THR A 48 2.75 11.79 -6.04
CA THR A 48 1.61 12.02 -5.18
C THR A 48 2.03 12.01 -3.73
N MET A 49 1.64 13.05 -3.01
CA MET A 49 1.66 13.09 -1.56
C MET A 49 0.30 12.66 -1.03
N VAL A 50 0.30 11.78 -0.04
CA VAL A 50 -0.89 11.32 0.65
C VAL A 50 -0.81 11.74 2.10
N VAL A 51 -1.78 12.55 2.50
CA VAL A 51 -1.83 13.19 3.82
C VAL A 51 -3.02 12.64 4.61
N LEU A 52 -2.82 12.42 5.90
CA LEU A 52 -3.85 12.11 6.88
C LEU A 52 -3.72 13.09 8.04
N GLU A 53 -4.81 13.78 8.40
CA GLU A 53 -4.82 14.70 9.55
C GLU A 53 -3.68 15.73 9.53
N ASP A 54 -3.37 16.27 8.35
CA ASP A 54 -2.26 17.20 8.14
C ASP A 54 -0.86 16.59 8.39
N GLU A 55 -0.71 15.27 8.30
CA GLU A 55 0.59 14.58 8.31
C GLU A 55 0.83 13.84 6.99
N LEU A 56 2.03 13.99 6.42
CA LEU A 56 2.43 13.27 5.20
C LEU A 56 2.65 11.79 5.54
N ILE A 57 1.78 10.92 5.04
CA ILE A 57 1.88 9.48 5.29
C ILE A 57 2.60 8.76 4.16
N PHE A 58 2.25 9.05 2.91
CA PHE A 58 2.91 8.48 1.74
C PHE A 58 3.40 9.54 0.79
N TYR A 59 4.54 9.29 0.17
CA TYR A 59 4.95 9.95 -1.06
C TYR A 59 5.26 8.89 -2.12
N ILE A 60 4.53 8.92 -3.23
CA ILE A 60 4.70 7.96 -4.32
C ILE A 60 5.63 8.54 -5.37
N HIS A 61 6.67 7.77 -5.71
CA HIS A 61 7.66 8.10 -6.73
C HIS A 61 7.64 7.03 -7.83
N PRO A 62 6.70 7.13 -8.80
CA PRO A 62 6.43 6.05 -9.76
C PRO A 62 7.60 5.73 -10.68
N GLU A 63 8.42 6.73 -11.04
CA GLU A 63 9.59 6.55 -11.91
C GLU A 63 10.67 5.65 -11.29
N GLU A 64 10.79 5.69 -9.96
CA GLU A 64 11.73 4.86 -9.21
C GLU A 64 11.09 3.56 -8.70
N GLN A 65 9.79 3.37 -8.96
CA GLN A 65 8.99 2.27 -8.40
C GLN A 65 9.05 2.22 -6.87
N LEU A 66 9.01 3.40 -6.23
CA LEU A 66 9.08 3.53 -4.78
C LEU A 66 7.88 4.26 -4.20
N VAL A 67 7.59 3.93 -2.93
CA VAL A 67 6.77 4.73 -2.03
C VAL A 67 7.58 5.01 -0.77
N TYR A 68 7.64 6.26 -0.37
CA TYR A 68 8.16 6.68 0.92
C TYR A 68 6.99 6.69 1.90
N SER A 69 7.17 6.09 3.07
CA SER A 69 6.14 6.00 4.10
C SER A 69 6.65 6.47 5.45
N ALA A 70 5.87 7.29 6.14
CA ALA A 70 6.11 7.65 7.54
C ALA A 70 5.76 6.50 8.51
N LEU A 71 4.98 5.52 8.04
CA LEU A 71 4.52 4.37 8.82
C LEU A 71 5.21 3.08 8.36
N PRO A 72 5.42 2.11 9.26
CA PRO A 72 5.89 0.78 8.86
C PRO A 72 4.81 0.07 8.03
N GLU A 73 5.25 -0.71 7.05
CA GLU A 73 4.38 -1.40 6.09
C GLU A 73 3.22 -2.20 6.71
N ARG A 74 3.46 -2.88 7.83
CA ARG A 74 2.46 -3.70 8.53
C ARG A 74 1.20 -2.91 8.95
N GLU A 75 1.29 -1.60 9.04
CA GLU A 75 0.20 -0.71 9.46
C GLU A 75 -0.62 -0.18 8.27
N TRP A 76 -0.13 -0.38 7.03
CA TRP A 76 -0.78 0.15 5.83
C TRP A 76 -2.15 -0.46 5.59
N GLN A 77 -2.32 -1.77 5.80
CA GLN A 77 -3.61 -2.42 5.56
C GLN A 77 -4.72 -1.79 6.41
N GLU A 78 -4.44 -1.56 7.70
CA GLU A 78 -5.39 -0.95 8.61
C GLU A 78 -5.67 0.50 8.20
N LEU A 79 -4.63 1.28 7.95
CA LEU A 79 -4.72 2.66 7.51
C LEU A 79 -5.59 2.81 6.25
N LEU A 80 -5.26 2.05 5.20
CA LEU A 80 -5.93 2.09 3.90
C LEU A 80 -7.39 1.61 3.99
N SER A 81 -7.74 0.80 4.99
CA SER A 81 -9.10 0.30 5.20
C SER A 81 -10.02 1.25 5.99
N LYS A 82 -9.47 2.18 6.77
CA LYS A 82 -10.24 2.99 7.74
C LYS A 82 -10.23 4.49 7.45
N SER A 83 -9.24 4.96 6.70
CA SER A 83 -8.93 6.39 6.66
C SER A 83 -9.45 7.07 5.39
N VAL A 84 -9.86 8.33 5.55
CA VAL A 84 -10.04 9.24 4.42
C VAL A 84 -8.69 9.87 4.15
N LEU A 85 -8.07 9.52 3.02
CA LEU A 85 -6.76 10.04 2.66
C LEU A 85 -6.93 11.28 1.79
N GLN A 86 -6.02 12.23 1.89
CA GLN A 86 -6.03 13.41 1.03
C GLN A 86 -4.89 13.29 0.02
N LYS A 87 -5.22 13.43 -1.27
CA LYS A 87 -4.24 13.41 -2.36
C LYS A 87 -3.81 14.83 -2.70
N TYR A 88 -2.51 15.03 -2.77
CA TYR A 88 -1.87 16.26 -3.21
C TYR A 88 -0.87 15.93 -4.33
N THR A 89 -0.91 16.71 -5.40
CA THR A 89 0.13 16.68 -6.44
C THR A 89 1.26 17.59 -6.01
N GLY A 90 2.50 17.08 -6.02
CA GLY A 90 3.67 17.85 -5.65
C GLY A 90 4.81 16.99 -5.16
N GLN A 91 5.91 17.64 -4.82
CA GLN A 91 7.07 17.00 -4.20
C GLN A 91 7.17 17.46 -2.74
N PRO A 92 7.36 16.53 -1.79
CA PRO A 92 7.63 16.89 -0.41
C PRO A 92 9.01 17.55 -0.30
N SER A 93 9.22 18.29 0.78
CA SER A 93 10.55 18.82 1.08
C SER A 93 11.52 17.70 1.44
N SER A 94 12.83 17.92 1.24
CA SER A 94 13.86 16.96 1.63
C SER A 94 13.83 16.62 3.13
N GLU A 95 13.42 17.58 3.96
CA GLU A 95 13.26 17.38 5.41
C GLU A 95 12.10 16.43 5.73
N GLN A 96 10.97 16.54 5.01
CA GLN A 96 9.85 15.61 5.16
C GLN A 96 10.25 14.18 4.78
N LEU A 97 11.03 14.01 3.71
CA LEU A 97 11.50 12.69 3.27
C LEU A 97 12.53 12.07 4.21
N LEU A 98 13.27 12.86 4.97
CA LEU A 98 14.36 12.38 5.84
C LEU A 98 13.89 11.34 6.88
N HIS A 99 12.64 11.44 7.30
CA HIS A 99 12.05 10.57 8.31
C HIS A 99 11.19 9.44 7.73
N MET A 100 11.10 9.34 6.40
CA MET A 100 10.30 8.33 5.73
C MET A 100 11.17 7.13 5.32
N THR A 101 10.58 5.95 5.38
CA THR A 101 11.21 4.72 4.88
C THR A 101 10.75 4.45 3.45
N ALA A 102 11.68 4.16 2.55
CA ALA A 102 11.37 3.77 1.18
C ALA A 102 10.99 2.29 1.10
N TYR A 103 9.93 1.99 0.34
CA TYR A 103 9.42 0.66 0.06
C TYR A 103 9.13 0.52 -1.44
N PRO A 104 9.12 -0.71 -2.00
CA PRO A 104 8.70 -0.91 -3.38
C PRO A 104 7.24 -0.49 -3.59
N LEU A 105 6.95 0.18 -4.70
CA LEU A 105 5.59 0.67 -5.01
C LEU A 105 4.56 -0.48 -5.08
N GLU A 106 4.97 -1.65 -5.56
CA GLU A 106 4.11 -2.84 -5.63
C GLU A 106 3.53 -3.25 -4.25
N HIS A 107 4.23 -2.94 -3.15
CA HIS A 107 3.73 -3.20 -1.80
C HIS A 107 2.50 -2.34 -1.50
N LEU A 108 2.51 -1.06 -1.88
CA LEU A 108 1.36 -0.16 -1.69
C LEU A 108 0.19 -0.59 -2.57
N LEU A 109 0.46 -0.99 -3.81
CA LEU A 109 -0.56 -1.51 -4.73
C LEU A 109 -1.21 -2.78 -4.18
N TRP A 110 -0.41 -3.68 -3.60
CA TRP A 110 -0.91 -4.88 -2.94
C TRP A 110 -1.84 -4.56 -1.77
N TRP A 111 -1.38 -3.76 -0.80
CA TRP A 111 -2.16 -3.46 0.39
C TRP A 111 -3.41 -2.63 0.08
N SER A 112 -3.33 -1.71 -0.89
CA SER A 112 -4.48 -0.92 -1.33
C SER A 112 -5.53 -1.79 -2.04
N SER A 113 -5.12 -2.74 -2.88
CA SER A 113 -6.05 -3.68 -3.52
C SER A 113 -6.75 -4.57 -2.48
N LEU A 114 -6.00 -5.12 -1.53
CA LEU A 114 -6.58 -5.90 -0.42
C LEU A 114 -7.60 -5.11 0.40
N ALA A 115 -7.29 -3.85 0.71
CA ALA A 115 -8.17 -2.98 1.50
C ALA A 115 -9.44 -2.57 0.73
N ARG A 116 -9.32 -2.34 -0.58
CA ARG A 116 -10.40 -1.76 -1.41
C ARG A 116 -11.40 -2.77 -1.96
N SER A 117 -11.00 -4.04 -2.14
CA SER A 117 -11.83 -5.03 -2.84
C SER A 117 -13.28 -5.09 -2.34
N LYS A 118 -13.52 -4.94 -1.02
CA LYS A 118 -14.86 -5.01 -0.39
C LYS A 118 -15.68 -6.27 -0.72
N GLY A 119 -15.05 -7.30 -1.31
CA GLY A 119 -15.71 -8.51 -1.80
C GLY A 119 -16.24 -8.42 -3.22
N TYR A 120 -15.83 -7.42 -4.01
CA TYR A 120 -16.10 -7.30 -5.44
C TYR A 120 -14.82 -7.59 -6.23
N LEU A 121 -14.97 -8.24 -7.38
CA LEU A 121 -13.88 -8.50 -8.31
C LEU A 121 -13.59 -7.24 -9.12
N ASP A 122 -12.32 -6.98 -9.38
CA ASP A 122 -11.89 -5.88 -10.26
C ASP A 122 -12.28 -6.19 -11.72
N ASP A 123 -12.38 -5.15 -12.53
CA ASP A 123 -12.62 -5.28 -13.96
C ASP A 123 -11.56 -6.19 -14.62
N GLY A 124 -12.04 -7.13 -15.43
CA GLY A 124 -11.18 -8.14 -16.06
C GLY A 124 -11.02 -9.44 -15.28
N ILE A 125 -11.57 -9.56 -14.06
CA ILE A 125 -11.68 -10.86 -13.37
C ILE A 125 -13.14 -11.33 -13.38
N GLN A 126 -13.38 -12.52 -13.91
CA GLN A 126 -14.68 -13.17 -13.84
C GLN A 126 -14.65 -14.32 -12.83
N SER A 127 -15.74 -14.53 -12.08
CA SER A 127 -15.78 -15.52 -11.00
C SER A 127 -15.48 -16.94 -11.46
N GLU A 128 -15.95 -17.31 -12.66
CA GLU A 128 -15.80 -18.64 -13.27
C GLU A 128 -14.57 -18.76 -14.18
N GLN A 129 -13.91 -17.65 -14.50
CA GLN A 129 -12.69 -17.68 -15.30
C GLN A 129 -11.56 -18.29 -14.47
N LYS A 130 -10.83 -19.25 -15.06
CA LYS A 130 -9.67 -19.86 -14.41
C LYS A 130 -8.43 -19.00 -14.58
N PHE A 131 -7.66 -18.90 -13.51
CA PHE A 131 -6.38 -18.22 -13.47
C PHE A 131 -5.33 -19.10 -12.80
N GLU A 132 -4.09 -18.96 -13.23
CA GLU A 132 -2.91 -19.53 -12.56
C GLU A 132 -1.95 -18.39 -12.19
N LEU A 133 -1.07 -18.63 -11.21
CA LEU A 133 -0.01 -17.67 -10.88
C LEU A 133 1.16 -17.81 -11.85
N ARG A 134 1.52 -16.71 -12.54
CA ARG A 134 2.76 -16.58 -13.33
C ARG A 134 3.98 -16.45 -12.44
N ALA A 135 3.81 -15.78 -11.31
CA ALA A 135 4.84 -15.51 -10.33
C ALA A 135 4.21 -15.49 -8.93
N TRP A 136 5.03 -15.78 -7.92
CA TRP A 136 4.60 -15.68 -6.53
C TRP A 136 4.41 -14.21 -6.13
N PRO A 137 3.40 -13.88 -5.31
CA PRO A 137 3.35 -12.58 -4.66
C PRO A 137 4.62 -12.35 -3.82
N PRO A 138 5.06 -11.08 -3.63
CA PRO A 138 6.23 -10.78 -2.82
C PRO A 138 6.13 -11.45 -1.44
N PHE A 139 7.15 -12.23 -1.08
CA PHE A 139 7.09 -13.09 0.11
C PHE A 139 6.93 -12.27 1.39
N ASP A 140 7.54 -11.09 1.44
CA ASP A 140 7.46 -10.18 2.58
C ASP A 140 6.03 -9.68 2.86
N LEU A 141 5.17 -9.67 1.85
CA LEU A 141 3.75 -9.32 1.95
C LEU A 141 2.89 -10.46 2.49
N ILE A 142 3.18 -11.70 2.06
CA ILE A 142 2.34 -12.86 2.38
C ILE A 142 2.80 -13.64 3.61
N ARG A 143 4.06 -13.49 4.05
CA ARG A 143 4.65 -14.25 5.16
C ARG A 143 3.89 -14.10 6.49
N PHE A 144 3.14 -13.02 6.65
CA PHE A 144 2.39 -12.74 7.87
C PHE A 144 0.96 -13.31 7.86
N ASP A 145 0.50 -13.87 6.74
CA ASP A 145 -0.84 -14.44 6.61
C ASP A 145 -0.80 -15.80 5.89
N ASN A 146 -0.85 -16.87 6.68
CA ASN A 146 -0.88 -18.25 6.20
C ASN A 146 -2.01 -18.52 5.18
N SER A 147 -3.08 -17.73 5.19
CA SER A 147 -4.16 -17.85 4.21
C SER A 147 -3.70 -17.41 2.82
N LEU A 148 -2.92 -16.33 2.73
CA LEU A 148 -2.38 -15.81 1.47
C LEU A 148 -1.34 -16.78 0.90
N ILE A 149 -0.48 -17.35 1.76
CA ILE A 149 0.46 -18.42 1.39
C ILE A 149 -0.32 -19.61 0.83
N ARG A 150 -1.38 -20.07 1.51
CA ARG A 150 -2.19 -21.20 1.04
C ARG A 150 -2.83 -20.93 -0.32
N MET A 151 -3.43 -19.76 -0.54
CA MET A 151 -4.01 -19.40 -1.84
C MET A 151 -2.95 -19.34 -2.94
N SER A 152 -1.78 -18.78 -2.64
CA SER A 152 -0.65 -18.72 -3.57
C SER A 152 -0.18 -20.13 -3.95
N THR A 153 -0.01 -21.03 -2.99
CA THR A 153 0.36 -22.42 -3.25
C THR A 153 -0.66 -23.15 -4.12
N VAL A 154 -1.96 -22.91 -3.89
CA VAL A 154 -3.02 -23.56 -4.67
C VAL A 154 -3.02 -23.06 -6.12
N LEU A 155 -3.00 -21.74 -6.35
CA LEU A 155 -2.98 -21.17 -7.70
C LEU A 155 -1.67 -21.40 -8.46
N ALA A 156 -0.54 -21.60 -7.77
CA ALA A 156 0.73 -21.92 -8.40
C ALA A 156 0.81 -23.37 -8.90
N ARG A 157 -0.07 -24.26 -8.40
CA ARG A 157 -0.08 -25.68 -8.79
C ARG A 157 -0.96 -25.95 -10.00
N GLU A 158 -2.12 -25.31 -10.06
CA GLU A 158 -3.07 -25.46 -11.15
C GLU A 158 -4.00 -24.25 -11.24
N GLY A 159 -4.65 -24.09 -12.40
CA GLY A 159 -5.55 -22.98 -12.62
C GLY A 159 -6.89 -23.12 -11.89
N HIS A 160 -7.25 -22.11 -11.12
CA HIS A 160 -8.52 -22.06 -10.38
C HIS A 160 -9.33 -20.82 -10.74
N SER A 161 -10.65 -20.99 -10.76
CA SER A 161 -11.60 -19.87 -10.71
C SER A 161 -11.76 -19.38 -9.27
N VAL A 162 -12.31 -18.18 -9.08
CA VAL A 162 -12.59 -17.62 -7.74
C VAL A 162 -13.46 -18.58 -6.93
N THR A 163 -14.53 -19.11 -7.56
CA THR A 163 -15.45 -20.06 -6.94
C THR A 163 -14.72 -21.33 -6.48
N SER A 164 -13.93 -21.95 -7.37
CA SER A 164 -13.18 -23.16 -7.03
C SER A 164 -12.10 -22.93 -5.97
N LEU A 165 -11.48 -21.74 -5.96
CA LEU A 165 -10.45 -21.39 -4.99
C LEU A 165 -11.04 -21.23 -3.58
N VAL A 166 -12.25 -20.66 -3.47
CA VAL A 166 -13.01 -20.61 -2.20
C VAL A 166 -13.27 -22.01 -1.66
N GLU A 167 -13.74 -22.93 -2.51
CA GLU A 167 -14.04 -24.31 -2.12
C GLU A 167 -12.77 -25.06 -1.66
N GLN A 168 -11.70 -24.97 -2.45
CA GLN A 168 -10.45 -25.70 -2.21
C GLN A 168 -9.70 -25.18 -0.97
N THR A 169 -9.74 -23.87 -0.75
CA THR A 169 -9.04 -23.25 0.39
C THR A 169 -9.90 -23.18 1.64
N ARG A 170 -11.22 -23.32 1.52
CA ARG A 170 -12.19 -23.10 2.61
C ARG A 170 -12.05 -21.74 3.29
N LEU A 171 -11.56 -20.74 2.55
CA LEU A 171 -11.41 -19.38 3.02
C LEU A 171 -12.68 -18.58 2.71
N ARG A 172 -12.85 -17.44 3.37
CA ARG A 172 -13.99 -16.54 3.12
C ARG A 172 -13.88 -15.96 1.71
N GLY A 173 -14.98 -15.97 0.96
CA GLY A 173 -15.04 -15.44 -0.42
C GLY A 173 -14.44 -14.04 -0.56
N LYS A 174 -14.78 -13.11 0.35
CA LYS A 174 -14.20 -11.75 0.34
C LYS A 174 -12.68 -11.72 0.39
N LYS A 175 -12.05 -12.63 1.13
CA LYS A 175 -10.58 -12.71 1.25
C LYS A 175 -9.96 -13.28 -0.02
N VAL A 176 -10.60 -14.28 -0.62
CA VAL A 176 -10.18 -14.86 -1.91
C VAL A 176 -10.28 -13.81 -3.01
N ILE A 177 -11.39 -13.08 -3.08
CA ILE A 177 -11.59 -11.98 -4.04
C ILE A 177 -10.51 -10.90 -3.86
N ALA A 178 -10.29 -10.42 -2.64
CA ALA A 178 -9.26 -9.43 -2.38
C ALA A 178 -7.86 -9.89 -2.82
N PHE A 179 -7.52 -11.16 -2.57
CA PHE A 179 -6.27 -11.75 -3.02
C PHE A 179 -6.18 -11.84 -4.55
N MET A 180 -7.26 -12.26 -5.23
CA MET A 180 -7.31 -12.31 -6.70
C MET A 180 -7.14 -10.94 -7.33
N ASN A 181 -7.80 -9.93 -6.78
CA ASN A 181 -7.66 -8.52 -7.18
C ASN A 181 -6.20 -8.06 -7.02
N ALA A 182 -5.58 -8.33 -5.86
CA ALA A 182 -4.19 -7.93 -5.61
C ALA A 182 -3.20 -8.65 -6.55
N CYS A 183 -3.42 -9.92 -6.85
CA CYS A 183 -2.61 -10.63 -7.84
C CYS A 183 -2.81 -10.11 -9.27
N ASN A 184 -4.04 -9.79 -9.66
CA ASN A 184 -4.35 -9.21 -10.97
C ASN A 184 -3.70 -7.84 -11.15
N GLN A 185 -3.82 -7.00 -10.13
CA GLN A 185 -3.25 -5.66 -10.03
C GLN A 185 -1.73 -5.66 -10.24
N LEU A 186 -1.04 -6.66 -9.70
CA LEU A 186 0.41 -6.84 -9.86
C LEU A 186 0.79 -7.63 -11.12
N GLY A 187 -0.17 -7.97 -11.99
CA GLY A 187 0.10 -8.74 -13.21
C GLY A 187 0.56 -10.19 -12.95
N LEU A 188 0.27 -10.73 -11.76
CA LEU A 188 0.71 -12.06 -11.33
C LEU A 188 -0.16 -13.19 -11.88
N LEU A 189 -1.33 -12.88 -12.44
CA LEU A 189 -2.27 -13.87 -12.95
C LEU A 189 -2.10 -14.12 -14.46
N TYR A 190 -2.14 -15.39 -14.85
CA TYR A 190 -2.34 -15.82 -16.24
C TYR A 190 -3.78 -16.31 -16.40
N ARG A 191 -4.51 -15.78 -17.39
CA ARG A 191 -5.86 -16.25 -17.72
C ARG A 191 -5.78 -17.50 -18.59
N LEU A 192 -6.37 -18.60 -18.14
CA LEU A 192 -6.44 -19.84 -18.92
C LEU A 192 -7.56 -19.80 -19.97
N PRO A 193 -7.42 -20.49 -21.11
CA PRO A 193 -8.50 -20.61 -22.10
C PRO A 193 -9.74 -21.28 -21.50
N THR A 194 -10.92 -20.77 -21.85
CA THR A 194 -12.19 -21.44 -21.55
C THR A 194 -12.35 -22.61 -22.54
N VAL A 195 -12.47 -23.83 -22.00
CA VAL A 195 -12.69 -25.06 -22.80
C VAL A 195 -14.17 -25.26 -23.05
#